data_AF-A0A0C9RWP5-F1
#
_entry.id   AF-A0A0C9RWP5-F1
#
_cell.length_a   1.000
_cell.length_b   1.000
_cell.length_c   1.000
_cell.angle_alpha   90.00
_cell.angle_beta   90.00
_cell.angle_gamma   90.00
#
_symmetry.space_group_name_H-M   'P 1'
#
loop_
_entity.id
_entity.type
_entity.pdbx_description
1 polymer ?
#
loop_
_entity_poly.entity_id
_entity_poly.type
_entity_poly.pdbx_seq_one_letter_code
_entity_poly.pdbx_strand_id
1 'polypeptide(L)'
;NLFVESFLKMIQKLLESTDPQLQIMATQSFVRFANIEEDTPSYHTRYDFFVSKFSAMCHANHDDLAIRKQIRLAGIQGLQGVVRKTLSDDLVENIWESIHMDKIVPSLLYNMQNS
;
A
#
# COMPACT_ATOMS: atom_id res chain seq x y z
N ASN A 1 9.49 15.83 9.46
CA ASN A 1 8.43 15.56 10.46
C ASN A 1 8.66 14.16 11.07
N LEU A 2 9.22 14.08 12.29
CA LEU A 2 9.70 12.83 12.93
C LEU A 2 8.58 11.82 13.24
N PHE A 3 7.37 12.31 13.51
CA PHE A 3 6.21 11.49 13.84
C PHE A 3 5.73 10.67 12.64
N VAL A 4 5.62 11.31 11.48
CA VAL A 4 5.21 10.64 10.24
C VAL A 4 6.23 9.60 9.83
N GLU A 5 7.52 9.90 9.97
CA GLU A 5 8.57 8.93 9.67
C GLU A 5 8.49 7.70 10.59
N SER A 6 8.30 7.91 11.89
CA SER A 6 8.15 6.82 12.86
C SER A 6 6.89 6.00 12.60
N PHE A 7 5.80 6.67 12.21
CA PHE A 7 4.53 6.04 11.87
C PHE A 7 4.64 5.16 10.62
N LEU A 8 5.21 5.66 9.52
CA LEU A 8 5.42 4.87 8.31
C LEU A 8 6.36 3.68 8.56
N LYS A 9 7.38 3.84 9.41
CA LYS A 9 8.26 2.75 9.83
C LYS A 9 7.53 1.68 10.63
N MET A 10 6.60 2.07 11.50
CA MET A 10 5.72 1.12 12.21
C MET A 10 4.83 0.35 11.23
N ILE A 11 4.20 1.04 10.27
CA ILE A 11 3.37 0.38 9.25
C ILE A 11 4.21 -0.63 8.46
N GLN A 12 5.40 -0.24 8.02
CA GLN A 12 6.32 -1.14 7.32
C GLN A 12 6.55 -2.43 8.11
N LYS A 13 6.91 -2.33 9.40
CA LYS A 13 7.14 -3.51 10.25
C LYS A 13 5.90 -4.39 10.41
N LEU A 14 4.71 -3.80 10.52
CA LEU A 14 3.48 -4.56 10.62
C LEU A 14 3.14 -5.28 9.30
N LEU A 15 3.41 -4.64 8.16
CA LEU A 15 3.23 -5.25 6.85
C LEU A 15 4.24 -6.38 6.59
N GLU A 16 5.47 -6.28 7.10
CA GLU A 16 6.48 -7.34 7.01
C GLU A 16 6.08 -8.62 7.77
N SER A 17 5.14 -8.54 8.71
CA SER A 17 4.58 -9.71 9.40
C SER A 17 3.93 -10.70 8.43
N THR A 18 3.96 -12.00 8.77
CA THR A 18 3.20 -13.05 8.07
C THR A 18 1.75 -13.16 8.55
N ASP A 19 1.40 -12.50 9.65
CA ASP A 19 0.05 -12.48 10.21
C ASP A 19 -0.89 -11.63 9.33
N PRO A 20 -1.94 -12.22 8.73
CA PRO A 20 -2.92 -11.49 7.93
C PRO A 20 -3.58 -10.33 8.66
N GLN A 21 -3.89 -10.49 9.95
CA GLN A 21 -4.57 -9.45 10.72
C GLN A 21 -3.68 -8.23 10.90
N LEU A 22 -2.38 -8.44 11.18
CA LEU A 22 -1.41 -7.35 11.31
C LEU A 22 -1.24 -6.60 9.98
N GLN A 23 -1.19 -7.32 8.86
CA GLN A 23 -1.14 -6.69 7.53
C GLN A 23 -2.39 -5.85 7.23
N ILE A 24 -3.58 -6.37 7.58
CA ILE A 24 -4.85 -5.66 7.38
C ILE A 24 -4.90 -4.39 8.25
N MET A 25 -4.55 -4.49 9.53
CA MET A 25 -4.54 -3.34 10.45
C MET A 25 -3.54 -2.26 10.03
N ALA A 26 -2.36 -2.67 9.56
CA ALA A 26 -1.36 -1.77 9.02
C ALA A 26 -1.87 -1.02 7.79
N THR A 27 -2.52 -1.75 6.87
CA THR A 27 -3.13 -1.17 5.67
C THR A 27 -4.22 -0.17 6.03
N GLN A 28 -5.14 -0.52 6.93
CA GLN A 28 -6.18 0.40 7.39
C GLN A 28 -5.61 1.68 8.01
N SER A 29 -4.53 1.55 8.79
CA SER A 29 -3.83 2.69 9.38
C SER A 29 -3.16 3.56 8.30
N PHE A 30 -2.52 2.93 7.31
CA PHE A 30 -1.93 3.61 6.17
C PHE A 30 -2.98 4.38 5.35
N VAL A 31 -4.12 3.77 5.06
CA VAL A 31 -5.21 4.41 4.30
C VAL A 31 -5.77 5.61 5.06
N ARG A 32 -5.95 5.51 6.37
CA ARG A 32 -6.36 6.67 7.20
C ARG A 32 -5.34 7.80 7.10
N PHE A 33 -4.05 7.49 7.19
CA PHE A 33 -2.98 8.45 7.00
C PHE A 33 -2.99 9.07 5.60
N ALA A 34 -3.18 8.26 4.56
CA ALA A 34 -3.24 8.72 3.17
C ALA A 34 -4.41 9.67 2.89
N ASN A 35 -5.46 9.64 3.72
CA ASN A 35 -6.64 10.50 3.60
C ASN A 35 -6.51 11.84 4.32
N ILE A 36 -5.46 12.07 5.11
CA ILE A 36 -5.25 13.34 5.81
C ILE A 36 -4.64 14.35 4.83
N GLU A 37 -5.33 15.45 4.55
CA GLU A 37 -4.83 16.59 3.77
C GLU A 37 -3.90 17.44 4.63
N GLU A 38 -2.63 17.03 4.74
CA GLU A 38 -1.55 17.84 5.31
C GLU A 38 -0.42 17.96 4.27
N ASP A 39 0.23 19.12 4.20
CA ASP A 39 1.52 19.35 3.54
C ASP A 39 2.58 18.48 4.21
N THR A 40 2.56 17.19 3.88
CA THR A 40 3.46 16.18 4.41
C THR A 40 4.60 16.02 3.42
N PRO A 41 5.86 16.30 3.78
CA PRO A 41 6.99 16.21 2.86
C PRO A 41 7.07 14.82 2.21
N SER A 42 7.37 14.78 0.91
CA SER A 42 7.51 13.54 0.14
C SER A 42 8.49 12.53 0.78
N TYR A 43 8.03 11.30 1.00
CA TYR A 43 8.78 10.19 1.61
C TYR A 43 9.19 9.16 0.56
N HIS A 44 9.96 9.60 -0.44
CA HIS A 44 10.41 8.86 -1.62
C HIS A 44 10.72 7.37 -1.36
N THR A 45 11.90 7.01 -0.82
CA THR A 45 12.36 5.60 -0.75
C THR A 45 11.45 4.61 0.00
N ARG A 46 10.45 5.08 0.74
CA ARG A 46 9.50 4.20 1.43
C ARG A 46 8.30 3.83 0.56
N TYR A 47 7.95 4.60 -0.45
CA TYR A 47 6.84 4.24 -1.35
C TYR A 47 7.19 3.02 -2.20
N ASP A 48 8.46 2.83 -2.60
CA ASP A 48 8.96 1.58 -3.20
C ASP A 48 8.52 0.34 -2.42
N PHE A 49 8.74 0.37 -1.10
CA PHE A 49 8.34 -0.70 -0.20
C PHE A 49 6.83 -0.88 -0.19
N PHE A 50 6.07 0.21 0.00
CA PHE A 50 4.60 0.14 0.08
C PHE A 50 3.98 -0.36 -1.24
N VAL A 51 4.40 0.16 -2.38
CA VAL A 51 3.96 -0.31 -3.71
C VAL A 51 4.26 -1.79 -3.86
N SER A 52 5.48 -2.21 -3.56
CA SER A 52 5.88 -3.62 -3.71
C SER A 52 5.08 -4.54 -2.78
N LYS A 53 4.91 -4.14 -1.52
CA LYS A 53 4.22 -4.95 -0.52
C LYS A 53 2.71 -5.02 -0.74
N PHE A 54 2.06 -3.91 -1.07
CA PHE A 54 0.63 -3.89 -1.37
C PHE A 54 0.31 -4.63 -2.67
N SER A 55 1.19 -4.54 -3.69
CA SER A 55 1.09 -5.36 -4.89
C SER A 55 1.19 -6.86 -4.56
N ALA A 56 2.14 -7.26 -3.71
CA ALA A 56 2.23 -8.66 -3.25
C ALA A 56 0.96 -9.13 -2.52
N MET A 57 0.36 -8.27 -1.69
CA MET A 57 -0.92 -8.56 -1.01
C MET A 57 -2.07 -8.74 -2.01
N CYS A 58 -2.10 -7.98 -3.12
CA CYS A 58 -3.08 -8.16 -4.20
C CYS A 58 -3.02 -9.56 -4.84
N HIS A 59 -1.88 -10.25 -4.75
CA HIS A 59 -1.68 -11.61 -5.26
C HIS A 59 -1.68 -12.67 -4.15
N ALA A 60 -2.11 -12.33 -2.93
CA ALA A 60 -2.09 -13.27 -1.80
C ALA A 60 -2.81 -14.58 -2.12
N ASN A 61 -2.22 -15.69 -1.68
CA ASN A 61 -2.68 -17.05 -1.95
C ASN A 61 -2.87 -17.85 -0.65
N HIS A 62 -3.61 -17.27 0.31
CA HIS A 62 -3.88 -17.91 1.59
C HIS A 62 -4.91 -19.05 1.44
N ASP A 63 -4.72 -20.19 2.11
CA ASP A 63 -5.58 -21.38 1.98
C ASP A 63 -7.05 -21.08 2.24
N ASP A 64 -7.34 -20.36 3.32
CA ASP A 64 -8.66 -19.81 3.60
C ASP A 64 -9.04 -18.71 2.60
N LEU A 65 -10.11 -18.94 1.84
CA LEU A 65 -10.64 -18.03 0.83
C LEU A 65 -11.10 -16.68 1.40
N ALA A 66 -11.71 -16.67 2.59
CA ALA A 66 -12.16 -15.44 3.23
C ALA A 66 -10.96 -14.57 3.64
N ILE A 67 -9.95 -15.19 4.27
CA ILE A 67 -8.71 -14.49 4.63
C ILE A 67 -7.98 -14.01 3.37
N ARG A 68 -7.91 -14.83 2.32
CA ARG A 68 -7.33 -14.46 1.03
C ARG A 68 -7.99 -13.21 0.44
N LYS A 69 -9.33 -13.17 0.43
CA LYS A 69 -10.09 -12.00 -0.05
C LYS A 69 -9.80 -10.75 0.79
N GLN A 70 -9.71 -10.89 2.12
CA GLN A 70 -9.39 -9.78 3.00
C GLN A 70 -7.98 -9.22 2.77
N ILE A 71 -6.97 -10.08 2.61
CA ILE A 71 -5.60 -9.64 2.31
C ILE A 71 -5.55 -8.93 0.95
N ARG A 72 -6.19 -9.49 -0.07
CA ARG A 72 -6.23 -8.88 -1.41
C ARG A 72 -6.93 -7.53 -1.41
N LEU A 73 -8.07 -7.43 -0.72
CA LEU A 73 -8.79 -6.17 -0.54
C LEU A 73 -7.92 -5.13 0.17
N ALA A 74 -7.21 -5.52 1.22
CA ALA A 74 -6.25 -4.65 1.89
C ALA A 74 -5.14 -4.20 0.93
N GLY A 75 -4.59 -5.10 0.11
CA GLY A 75 -3.61 -4.74 -0.94
C GLY A 75 -4.12 -3.65 -1.88
N ILE A 76 -5.36 -3.80 -2.39
CA ILE A 76 -5.98 -2.81 -3.29
C ILE A 76 -6.16 -1.46 -2.58
N GLN A 77 -6.65 -1.46 -1.35
CA GLN A 77 -6.84 -0.25 -0.54
C GLN A 77 -5.49 0.44 -0.25
N GLY A 78 -4.44 -0.33 0.02
CA GLY A 78 -3.09 0.18 0.21
C GLY A 78 -2.55 0.88 -1.03
N LEU A 79 -2.68 0.24 -2.21
CA LEU A 79 -2.30 0.86 -3.50
C LEU A 79 -3.10 2.14 -3.77
N GLN A 80 -4.40 2.14 -3.50
CA GLN A 80 -5.22 3.34 -3.59
C GLN A 80 -4.70 4.47 -2.70
N GLY A 81 -4.29 4.15 -1.47
CA GLY A 81 -3.69 5.12 -0.55
C GLY A 81 -2.38 5.73 -1.09
N VAL A 82 -1.52 4.91 -1.72
CA VAL A 82 -0.27 5.38 -2.34
C VAL A 82 -0.58 6.33 -3.50
N VAL A 83 -1.48 5.95 -4.41
CA VAL A 83 -1.88 6.79 -5.55
C VAL A 83 -2.50 8.11 -5.08
N ARG A 84 -3.32 8.07 -4.01
CA ARG A 84 -3.92 9.27 -3.45
C ARG A 84 -2.87 10.25 -2.92
N LYS A 85 -1.88 9.76 -2.17
CA LYS A 85 -0.86 10.62 -1.54
C LYS A 85 0.15 11.19 -2.53
N THR A 86 0.34 10.54 -3.66
CA THR A 86 1.30 10.95 -4.70
C THR A 86 0.70 11.91 -5.72
N LEU A 87 -0.62 11.94 -5.87
CA LEU A 87 -1.34 12.94 -6.67
C LEU A 87 -1.41 14.32 -6.01
N SER A 88 -1.16 14.41 -4.71
CA SER A 88 -1.34 15.64 -3.92
C SER A 88 -0.10 16.54 -3.87
N ASP A 89 1.05 16.12 -4.41
CA ASP A 89 2.31 16.85 -4.26
C ASP A 89 3.20 16.67 -5.51
N ASP A 90 3.42 17.78 -6.24
CA ASP A 90 4.16 17.83 -7.51
C ASP A 90 5.67 17.52 -7.36
N LEU A 91 6.15 17.41 -6.12
CA LEU A 91 7.53 17.05 -5.78
C LEU A 91 7.70 15.56 -5.40
N VAL A 92 6.64 14.75 -5.50
CA VAL A 92 6.66 13.35 -5.03
C VAL A 92 7.41 12.44 -5.99
N GLU A 93 8.03 11.40 -5.43
CA GLU A 93 8.55 10.26 -6.19
C GLU A 93 7.52 9.80 -7.22
N ASN A 94 7.99 9.67 -8.45
CA ASN A 94 7.11 9.46 -9.57
C ASN A 94 6.62 8.01 -9.56
N ILE A 95 5.53 7.73 -8.83
CA ILE A 95 4.86 6.43 -8.90
C ILE A 95 4.36 6.10 -10.31
N TRP A 96 4.39 7.07 -11.23
CA TRP A 96 4.12 6.87 -12.65
C TRP A 96 5.31 6.29 -13.42
N GLU A 97 6.48 6.16 -12.80
CA GLU A 97 7.61 5.40 -13.37
C GLU A 97 7.27 3.92 -13.50
N SER A 98 7.85 3.27 -14.52
CA SER A 98 7.59 1.87 -14.84
C SER A 98 7.87 0.95 -13.66
N ILE A 99 8.90 1.23 -12.83
CA ILE A 99 9.24 0.44 -11.64
C ILE A 99 8.06 0.27 -10.66
N HIS A 100 7.14 1.23 -10.64
CA HIS A 100 5.94 1.24 -9.82
C HIS A 100 4.71 0.79 -10.62
N MET A 101 4.48 1.37 -11.79
CA MET A 101 3.29 1.09 -12.60
C MET A 101 3.23 -0.36 -13.08
N ASP A 102 4.37 -1.00 -13.35
CA ASP A 102 4.47 -2.41 -13.74
C ASP A 102 4.09 -3.38 -12.60
N LYS A 103 3.94 -2.87 -11.37
CA LYS A 103 3.40 -3.62 -10.23
C LYS A 103 1.95 -3.26 -9.97
N ILE A 104 1.64 -1.95 -9.95
CA ILE A 104 0.31 -1.43 -9.61
C ILE A 104 -0.74 -1.93 -10.60
N VAL A 105 -0.52 -1.73 -11.91
CA VAL A 105 -1.53 -2.02 -12.93
C VAL A 105 -1.84 -3.53 -12.99
N PRO A 106 -0.86 -4.44 -13.07
CA PRO A 106 -1.16 -5.88 -13.08
C PRO A 106 -1.82 -6.38 -11.79
N SER A 107 -1.46 -5.83 -10.62
CA SER A 107 -2.09 -6.19 -9.35
C SER A 107 -3.58 -5.83 -9.29
N LEU A 108 -3.96 -4.67 -9.83
CA LEU A 108 -5.37 -4.28 -9.94
C LEU A 108 -6.12 -5.18 -10.93
N LEU A 109 -5.56 -5.39 -12.13
CA LEU A 109 -6.16 -6.23 -13.17
C LEU A 109 -6.39 -7.67 -12.69
N TYR A 110 -5.41 -8.26 -11.98
CA TYR A 110 -5.51 -9.61 -11.42
C TYR A 110 -6.73 -9.80 -10.50
N ASN A 111 -7.10 -8.75 -9.76
CA ASN A 111 -8.25 -8.77 -8.86
C ASN A 111 -9.58 -8.43 -9.55
N MET A 112 -9.54 -7.90 -10.78
CA MET A 112 -10.74 -7.66 -11.60
C MET A 112 -11.12 -8.89 -12.43
N GLN A 113 -10.13 -9.65 -12.92
CA GLN A 113 -10.34 -10.80 -13.82
C GLN A 113 -11.05 -12.00 -13.18
N ASN A 114 -11.09 -12.09 -11.85
CA ASN A 114 -11.68 -13.20 -11.10
C ASN A 114 -12.94 -12.79 -10.31
N SER A 115 -13.67 -11.77 -10.79
CA SER A 115 -14.93 -11.31 -10.20
C SER A 115 -16.12 -12.15 -10.64
#